data_AF-A0A7V9AWX8-F1
#
_entry.id   AF-A0A7V9AWX8-F1
#
_cell.length_a   1.000
_cell.length_b   1.000
_cell.length_c   1.000
_cell.angle_alpha   90.00
_cell.angle_beta   90.00
_cell.angle_gamma   90.00
#
_symmetry.space_group_name_H-M   'P 1'
#
loop_
_entity.id
_entity.type
_entity.pdbx_description
1 polymer ?
#
loop_
_entity_poly.entity_id
_entity_poly.type
_entity_poly.pdbx_seq_one_letter_code
_entity_poly.pdbx_strand_id
1 'polypeptide(L)' 'VAEYLGNTPAIARSSYIDSRVFDRYRSGWTIAGALEKIGLEDEYGGPAFQGPIEEAVLDLLDNNRDSDAVEKSD' A
#
# COMPACT_ATOMS: atom_id res chain seq x y z
N VAL A 1 -3.59 6.60 -9.18
CA VAL A 1 -2.62 5.84 -10.01
C VAL A 1 -2.70 6.22 -11.48
N ALA A 2 -3.84 6.01 -12.17
CA ALA A 2 -3.95 6.26 -13.62
C ALA A 2 -3.57 7.70 -14.03
N GLU A 3 -4.18 8.69 -13.37
CA GLU A 3 -3.86 10.11 -13.56
C GLU A 3 -2.38 10.42 -13.26
N TYR A 4 -1.86 9.96 -12.12
CA TYR A 4 -0.47 10.16 -11.72
C TYR A 4 0.54 9.63 -12.75
N LEU A 5 0.25 8.49 -13.38
CA LEU A 5 1.11 7.89 -14.39
C LEU A 5 0.79 8.34 -15.82
N GLY A 6 -0.17 9.25 -16.02
CA GLY A 6 -0.59 9.71 -17.35
C GLY A 6 -1.21 8.62 -18.23
N ASN A 7 -1.79 7.59 -17.63
CA ASN A 7 -2.34 6.42 -18.33
C ASN A 7 -3.86 6.33 -18.18
N THR A 8 -4.51 5.54 -19.05
CA THR A 8 -5.94 5.22 -18.87
C THR A 8 -6.14 4.31 -17.65
N PRO A 9 -7.33 4.33 -17.01
CA PRO A 9 -7.63 3.43 -15.90
C PRO A 9 -7.47 1.94 -16.26
N ALA A 10 -7.73 1.57 -17.51
CA ALA A 10 -7.55 0.21 -17.99
C ALA A 10 -6.07 -0.20 -17.98
N ILE A 11 -5.18 0.63 -18.56
CA ILE A 11 -3.73 0.37 -18.60
C ILE A 11 -3.12 0.38 -17.20
N ALA A 12 -3.48 1.35 -16.37
CA ALA A 12 -3.00 1.42 -14.99
C ALA A 12 -3.34 0.13 -14.21
N ARG A 13 -4.58 -0.37 -14.36
CA ARG A 13 -5.04 -1.58 -13.69
C ARG A 13 -4.33 -2.84 -14.18
N SER A 14 -4.09 -2.98 -15.48
CA SER A 14 -3.51 -4.21 -16.04
C SER A 14 -2.00 -4.29 -15.95
N SER A 15 -1.31 -3.14 -15.93
CA SER A 15 0.14 -3.09 -16.18
C SER A 15 0.96 -2.51 -15.03
N TYR A 16 0.34 -1.81 -14.08
CA TYR A 16 1.06 -1.12 -13.00
C TYR A 16 0.66 -1.55 -11.59
N ILE A 17 -0.53 -2.12 -11.41
CA ILE A 17 -1.04 -2.52 -10.10
C ILE A 17 -1.00 -4.05 -10.02
N ASP A 18 -0.30 -4.58 -9.03
CA ASP A 18 -0.33 -6.01 -8.73
C ASP A 18 -1.76 -6.42 -8.33
N SER A 19 -2.34 -7.40 -9.03
CA SER A 19 -3.73 -7.81 -8.81
C SER A 19 -4.00 -8.29 -7.38
N ARG A 20 -2.98 -8.82 -6.69
CA ARG A 20 -3.07 -9.27 -5.29
C ARG A 20 -3.49 -8.13 -4.37
N VAL A 21 -3.12 -6.88 -4.67
CA VAL A 21 -3.54 -5.70 -3.88
C VAL A 21 -5.07 -5.60 -3.82
N PHE A 22 -5.75 -5.84 -4.94
CA PHE A 22 -7.22 -5.81 -4.96
C PHE A 22 -7.83 -6.99 -4.20
N ASP A 23 -7.21 -8.17 -4.26
CA ASP A 23 -7.70 -9.35 -3.54
C ASP A 23 -7.57 -9.15 -2.03
N ARG A 24 -6.43 -8.60 -1.58
CA ARG A 24 -6.20 -8.24 -0.18
C ARG A 24 -7.23 -7.24 0.31
N TYR A 25 -7.42 -6.15 -0.43
CA TYR A 25 -8.42 -5.13 -0.11
C TYR A 25 -9.84 -5.72 -0.01
N ARG A 26 -10.25 -6.56 -0.97
CA ARG A 26 -11.57 -7.23 -0.94
C ARG A 26 -11.72 -8.22 0.23
N SER A 27 -10.62 -8.77 0.72
CA SER A 27 -10.60 -9.62 1.92
C SER A 27 -10.54 -8.82 3.24
N GLY A 28 -10.57 -7.49 3.14
CA GLY A 28 -10.52 -6.56 4.26
C GLY A 28 -9.11 -6.22 4.75
N TRP A 29 -8.04 -6.71 4.12
CA TRP A 29 -6.67 -6.44 4.60
C TRP A 29 -6.02 -5.27 3.86
N THR A 30 -5.40 -4.36 4.61
CA THR A 30 -4.74 -3.14 4.13
C THR A 30 -3.46 -2.83 4.92
N ILE A 31 -2.68 -1.84 4.48
CA ILE A 31 -1.50 -1.36 5.21
C ILE A 31 -1.83 -0.29 6.27
N ALA A 32 -3.09 -0.20 6.73
CA ALA A 32 -3.51 0.86 7.65
C ALA A 32 -2.70 0.89 8.96
N GLY A 33 -2.28 -0.28 9.47
CA GLY A 33 -1.40 -0.39 10.63
C GLY A 33 -0.01 0.27 10.46
N ALA A 34 0.44 0.44 9.21
CA ALA A 34 1.65 1.21 8.91
C ALA A 34 1.40 2.72 8.81
N LEU A 35 0.20 3.15 8.42
CA LEU A 35 -0.13 4.56 8.20
C LEU A 35 -0.12 5.37 9.49
N GLU A 36 -0.51 4.77 10.62
CA GLU A 36 -0.44 5.41 11.94
C GLU A 36 1.00 5.76 12.35
N LYS A 37 1.98 4.98 11.87
CA LYS A 37 3.40 5.13 12.21
C LYS A 37 4.11 6.21 11.37
N ILE A 38 3.55 6.56 10.21
CA ILE A 38 4.17 7.48 9.24
C ILE A 38 3.96 8.95 9.62
N GLY A 39 2.89 9.27 10.37
CA GLY A 39 2.63 10.63 10.86
C GLY A 39 3.58 11.13 11.97
N LEU A 40 4.59 10.34 12.36
CA LEU A 40 5.53 10.68 13.43
C LEU A 40 6.88 11.22 12.93
N GLU A 41 7.19 11.13 11.63
CA GLU A 41 8.53 11.41 11.07
C GLU A 41 8.54 12.48 9.96
N ASP A 42 7.59 13.42 9.95
CA ASP A 42 7.54 14.47 8.92
C ASP A 42 8.82 15.33 8.87
N GLU A 43 9.73 14.99 7.96
CA GLU A 43 10.60 15.97 7.31
C GLU A 43 9.94 16.37 5.97
N TYR A 44 9.42 17.60 5.96
CA TYR A 44 8.86 18.26 4.78
C TYR A 44 9.83 18.16 3.59
N GLY A 45 9.45 17.37 2.56
CA GLY A 45 10.03 17.47 1.22
C GLY A 45 10.72 16.23 0.63
N GLY A 46 10.85 15.13 1.38
CA GLY A 46 11.21 13.81 0.82
C GLY A 46 9.96 13.00 0.43
N PRO A 47 10.02 12.06 -0.54
CA PRO A 47 8.90 11.16 -0.76
C PRO A 47 8.72 10.32 0.51
N ALA A 48 7.67 10.61 1.28
CA ALA A 48 7.24 9.91 2.50
C ALA A 48 6.81 8.43 2.24
N PHE A 49 7.35 7.81 1.20
CA PHE A 49 7.01 6.50 0.66
C PHE A 49 8.14 5.48 0.79
N GLN A 50 9.34 5.88 1.19
CA GLN A 50 10.51 4.99 1.19
C GLN A 50 10.66 4.28 2.54
N GLY A 51 10.79 2.95 2.51
CA GLY A 51 11.00 2.11 3.70
C GLY A 51 9.71 1.55 4.31
N PRO A 52 9.12 2.17 5.35
CA PRO A 52 8.01 1.55 6.10
C PRO A 52 6.77 1.21 5.26
N ILE A 53 6.43 2.05 4.27
CA ILE A 53 5.32 1.76 3.34
C ILE A 53 5.68 0.59 2.43
N GLU A 54 6.90 0.55 1.91
CA GLU A 54 7.35 -0.51 0.99
C GLU A 54 7.32 -1.87 1.71
N GLU A 55 7.87 -1.95 2.93
CA GLU A 55 7.82 -3.16 3.76
C GLU A 55 6.38 -3.57 4.09
N ALA A 56 5.50 -2.62 4.45
CA ALA A 56 4.09 -2.92 4.69
C ALA A 56 3.38 -3.49 3.46
N VAL A 57 3.72 -2.98 2.26
CA VAL A 57 3.20 -3.52 1.00
C VAL A 57 3.75 -4.92 0.73
N LEU A 58 5.03 -5.19 1.01
CA LEU A 58 5.60 -6.53 0.90
C LEU A 58 4.89 -7.51 1.84
N ASP A 59 4.71 -7.16 3.11
CA ASP A 59 3.97 -7.95 4.10
C ASP A 59 2.53 -8.24 3.63
N LEU A 60 1.85 -7.22 3.11
CA LEU A 60 0.50 -7.36 2.55
C LEU A 60 0.48 -8.36 1.38
N LEU A 61 1.45 -8.28 0.46
CA LEU A 61 1.53 -9.16 -0.70
C LEU A 61 1.87 -10.61 -0.30
N ASP A 62 2.75 -10.78 0.68
CA ASP A 62 3.19 -12.08 1.22
C ASP A 62 2.19 -12.74 2.19
N ASN A 63 1.06 -12.09 2.47
CA ASN A 63 0.04 -12.56 3.42
C ASN A 63 0.53 -12.62 4.88
N ASN A 64 1.49 -11.78 5.25
CA ASN A 64 2.03 -11.74 6.61
C ASN A 64 1.06 -11.00 7.56
N ARG A 65 0.03 -11.71 8.02
CA ARG A 65 -1.02 -11.18 8.91
C ARG A 65 -0.57 -11.00 10.36
N ASP A 66 0.61 -11.51 10.70
CA ASP A 66 1.24 -11.32 12.00
C ASP A 66 2.03 -10.00 12.06
N SER A 67 2.21 -9.32 10.91
CA SER A 67 2.81 -7.99 10.84
C SER A 67 1.88 -6.93 11.43
N ASP A 68 2.43 -6.09 12.29
CA ASP A 68 1.73 -4.94 12.86
C ASP A 68 1.51 -3.81 11.83
N ALA A 69 2.11 -3.92 10.64
CA ALA A 69 1.94 -3.00 9.53
C ALA A 69 0.67 -3.28 8.71
N VAL A 70 0.09 -4.47 8.84
CA VAL A 70 -1.06 -4.93 8.07
C VAL A 70 -2.28 -5.10 8.96
N GLU A 71 -3.37 -4.44 8.60
CA GLU A 71 -4.58 -4.37 9.41
C GLU A 71 -5.79 -4.86 8.62
N LYS A 72 -6.70 -5.53 9.33
CA LYS A 72 -8.00 -5.90 8.78
C LYS A 72 -8.99 -4.76 9.04
N SER A 73 -9.40 -4.08 7.97
CA SER A 73 -10.49 -3.12 7.98
C SER A 73 -11.80 -3.81 8.40
N ASP A 74 -12.49 -3.18 9.34
CA ASP A 74 -13.83 -3.56 9.83
C ASP A 74 -14.92 -3.47 8.76
#